data_AF-A0A9W9IZP8-F1
#
_entry.id   AF-A0A9W9IZP8-F1
#
_cell.length_a   1.000
_cell.length_b   1.000
_cell.length_c   1.000
_cell.angle_alpha   90.00
_cell.angle_beta   90.00
_cell.angle_gamma   90.00
#
_symmetry.space_group_name_H-M   'P 1'
#
loop_
_entity.id
_entity.type
_entity.pdbx_description
1 polymer ?
#
loop_
_entity_poly.entity_id
_entity_poly.type
_entity_poly.pdbx_seq_one_letter_code
_entity_poly.pdbx_strand_id
1 'polypeptide(L)'
;MQGFEWHVPADQCHWQRLHKAIPDLKDIGVNNIWIPPGCKGMDPSGVGATRWGSKEDLRRLVRAAQDMNIGIYWDTVLNQKAGADSTEEFTVIKVDPEGGSFPSNRGKISVLMNVGNPTDRDIILSQPLTIAGWVGLDFLKRAEQYSSMKYNWQHFTSVD
;
A
#
# COMPACT_ATOMS: atom_id res chain seq x y z
N MET A 1 -15.70 -4.49 13.07
CA MET A 1 -14.65 -5.43 13.54
C MET A 1 -13.47 -5.38 12.58
N GLN A 2 -12.22 -5.40 13.06
CA GLN A 2 -11.05 -5.61 12.21
C GLN A 2 -10.92 -7.10 11.88
N GLY A 3 -10.91 -7.45 10.60
CA GLY A 3 -10.94 -8.84 10.11
C GLY A 3 -9.57 -9.48 9.90
N PHE A 4 -8.51 -8.95 10.49
CA PHE A 4 -7.15 -9.45 10.32
C PHE A 4 -6.24 -9.01 11.47
N GLU A 5 -5.12 -9.70 11.62
CA GLU A 5 -4.02 -9.32 12.49
C GLU A 5 -2.68 -9.56 11.79
N TRP A 6 -1.58 -9.18 12.43
CA TRP A 6 -0.26 -9.15 11.78
C TRP A 6 0.26 -10.54 11.41
N HIS A 7 0.03 -11.52 12.28
CA HIS A 7 0.59 -12.87 12.20
C HIS A 7 -0.34 -13.88 11.50
N VAL A 8 -1.39 -13.41 10.82
CA VAL A 8 -2.24 -14.26 9.99
C VAL A 8 -1.34 -15.01 8.99
N PRO A 9 -1.40 -16.35 8.96
CA PRO A 9 -0.54 -17.13 8.07
C PRO A 9 -0.62 -16.65 6.62
N ALA A 10 0.52 -16.55 5.95
CA ALA A 10 0.62 -16.14 4.54
C ALA A 10 0.32 -17.31 3.59
N ASP A 11 -0.77 -18.04 3.85
CA ASP A 11 -1.14 -19.26 3.14
C ASP A 11 -2.25 -19.06 2.11
N GLN A 12 -2.61 -17.81 1.82
CA GLN A 12 -3.63 -17.45 0.83
C GLN A 12 -5.05 -17.93 1.18
N CYS A 13 -5.31 -18.34 2.42
CA CYS A 13 -6.62 -18.86 2.84
C CYS A 13 -7.45 -17.87 3.68
N HIS A 14 -6.97 -16.64 3.90
CA HIS A 14 -7.63 -15.69 4.81
C HIS A 14 -9.02 -15.25 4.35
N TRP A 15 -9.22 -15.03 3.05
CA TRP A 15 -10.55 -14.74 2.51
C TRP A 15 -11.55 -15.87 2.78
N GLN A 16 -11.10 -17.11 2.70
CA GLN A 16 -11.94 -18.28 2.98
C GLN A 16 -12.24 -18.42 4.48
N ARG A 17 -11.28 -18.08 5.35
CA ARG A 17 -11.51 -18.03 6.81
C ARG A 17 -12.58 -17.02 7.17
N LEU A 18 -12.45 -15.79 6.66
CA LEU A 18 -13.46 -14.74 6.88
C LEU A 18 -14.82 -15.15 6.32
N HIS A 19 -14.85 -15.71 5.11
CA HIS A 19 -16.10 -16.18 4.50
C HIS A 19 -16.82 -17.19 5.38
N LYS A 20 -16.09 -18.17 5.93
CA LYS A 20 -16.65 -19.18 6.85
C LYS A 20 -17.15 -18.58 8.16
N ALA A 21 -16.54 -17.49 8.62
CA ALA A 21 -16.91 -16.84 9.87
C ALA A 21 -18.10 -15.87 9.77
N ILE A 22 -18.54 -15.50 8.55
CA ILE A 22 -19.62 -14.51 8.35
C ILE A 22 -20.89 -14.83 9.17
N PRO A 23 -21.40 -16.08 9.20
CA PRO A 23 -22.59 -16.41 9.99
C PRO A 23 -22.38 -16.17 11.49
N ASP A 24 -21.30 -16.71 12.05
CA ASP A 24 -20.97 -16.56 13.48
C ASP A 24 -20.78 -15.09 13.87
N LEU A 25 -20.17 -14.30 12.98
CA LEU A 25 -20.00 -12.86 13.17
C LEU A 25 -21.34 -12.12 13.17
N LYS A 26 -22.28 -12.53 12.32
CA LYS A 26 -23.62 -11.95 12.32
C LYS A 26 -24.36 -12.25 13.61
N ASP A 27 -24.28 -13.49 14.09
CA ASP A 27 -24.97 -13.95 15.29
C ASP A 27 -24.53 -13.18 16.55
N ILE A 28 -23.27 -12.78 16.63
CA ILE A 28 -22.75 -11.93 17.73
C ILE A 28 -22.97 -10.43 17.50
N GLY A 29 -23.69 -10.03 16.44
CA GLY A 29 -24.08 -8.65 16.17
C GLY A 29 -23.07 -7.82 15.37
N VAL A 30 -22.06 -8.42 14.74
CA VAL A 30 -21.17 -7.68 13.83
C VAL A 30 -21.94 -7.29 12.57
N ASN A 31 -22.00 -5.99 12.30
CA ASN A 31 -22.64 -5.44 11.10
C ASN A 31 -21.64 -4.87 10.08
N ASN A 32 -20.37 -4.72 10.44
CA ASN A 32 -19.33 -4.21 9.52
C ASN A 32 -17.96 -4.84 9.81
N ILE A 33 -17.23 -5.20 8.76
CA ILE A 33 -15.88 -5.78 8.82
C ILE A 33 -14.91 -4.90 8.03
N TRP A 34 -13.83 -4.47 8.68
CA TRP A 34 -12.67 -3.88 8.01
C TRP A 34 -11.73 -5.00 7.58
N ILE A 35 -11.56 -5.18 6.27
CA ILE A 35 -10.70 -6.21 5.68
C ILE A 35 -9.31 -5.65 5.35
N PRO A 36 -8.25 -6.47 5.35
CA PRO A 36 -6.90 -6.01 5.02
C PRO A 36 -6.79 -5.56 3.55
N PRO A 37 -5.69 -4.88 3.16
CA PRO A 37 -5.46 -4.44 1.79
C PRO A 37 -5.58 -5.61 0.79
N GLY A 38 -6.56 -5.53 -0.11
CA GLY A 38 -6.83 -6.57 -1.11
C GLY A 38 -5.98 -6.48 -2.38
N CYS A 39 -5.11 -5.46 -2.47
CA CYS A 39 -4.22 -5.23 -3.60
C CYS A 39 -2.87 -5.95 -3.43
N LYS A 40 -2.16 -6.15 -4.55
CA LYS A 40 -0.83 -6.75 -4.53
C LYS A 40 0.17 -5.82 -3.81
N GLY A 41 0.92 -6.37 -2.85
CA GLY A 41 2.03 -5.69 -2.18
C GLY A 41 3.39 -6.02 -2.83
N MET A 42 4.46 -5.57 -2.19
CA MET A 42 5.83 -5.90 -2.58
C MET A 42 6.15 -7.36 -2.23
N ASP A 43 6.07 -8.24 -3.22
CA ASP A 43 6.45 -9.65 -3.11
C ASP A 43 7.12 -10.09 -4.43
N PRO A 44 8.44 -10.36 -4.43
CA PRO A 44 9.18 -10.79 -5.62
C PRO A 44 8.63 -12.07 -6.27
N SER A 45 7.93 -12.90 -5.49
CA SER A 45 7.41 -14.21 -5.90
C SER A 45 5.93 -14.20 -6.30
N GLY A 46 5.20 -13.14 -5.93
CA GLY A 46 3.74 -13.11 -5.91
C GLY A 46 3.09 -12.83 -7.27
N VAL A 47 3.01 -13.84 -8.15
CA VAL A 47 2.10 -13.80 -9.32
C VAL A 47 0.70 -14.28 -8.89
N GLY A 48 -0.35 -13.53 -9.25
CA GLY A 48 -1.71 -13.92 -8.91
C GLY A 48 -2.16 -13.44 -7.52
N ALA A 49 -2.44 -14.37 -6.62
CA ALA A 49 -3.06 -14.14 -5.31
C ALA A 49 -2.24 -13.22 -4.39
N THR A 50 -2.93 -12.57 -3.46
CA THR A 50 -2.30 -11.87 -2.32
C THR A 50 -2.01 -12.86 -1.20
N ARG A 51 -1.30 -12.44 -0.14
CA ARG A 51 -1.15 -13.27 1.08
C ARG A 51 -2.48 -13.73 1.67
N TRP A 52 -3.56 -13.01 1.38
CA TRP A 52 -4.90 -13.25 1.89
C TRP A 52 -5.70 -14.26 1.05
N GLY A 53 -5.36 -14.41 -0.23
CA GLY A 53 -6.09 -15.25 -1.18
C GLY A 53 -6.30 -14.61 -2.54
N SER A 54 -7.06 -15.31 -3.37
CA SER A 54 -7.37 -14.91 -4.75
C SER A 54 -8.42 -13.79 -4.82
N LYS A 55 -8.49 -13.10 -5.96
CA LYS A 55 -9.57 -12.13 -6.26
C LYS A 55 -10.96 -12.77 -6.20
N GLU A 56 -11.05 -14.05 -6.53
CA GLU A 56 -12.32 -14.78 -6.54
C GLU A 56 -12.79 -15.11 -5.13
N ASP A 57 -11.89 -15.54 -4.24
CA ASP A 57 -12.24 -15.76 -2.83
C ASP A 57 -12.68 -14.47 -2.14
N LEU A 58 -12.04 -13.35 -2.48
CA LEU A 58 -12.46 -12.04 -1.99
C LEU A 58 -13.87 -11.67 -2.45
N ARG A 59 -14.23 -11.95 -3.71
CA ARG A 59 -15.60 -11.73 -4.21
C ARG A 59 -16.62 -12.61 -3.49
N ARG A 60 -16.27 -13.88 -3.21
CA ARG A 60 -17.13 -14.79 -2.43
C ARG A 60 -17.36 -14.26 -1.03
N LEU A 61 -16.30 -13.81 -0.33
CA LEU A 61 -16.41 -13.16 0.97
C LEU A 61 -17.35 -11.94 0.92
N VAL A 62 -17.16 -11.03 -0.03
CA VAL A 62 -17.98 -9.82 -0.15
C VAL A 62 -19.46 -10.17 -0.39
N ARG A 63 -19.75 -11.15 -1.25
CA ARG A 63 -21.13 -11.62 -1.48
C ARG A 63 -21.75 -12.20 -0.22
N ALA A 64 -21.05 -13.12 0.45
CA ALA A 64 -21.56 -13.72 1.69
C ALA A 64 -21.84 -12.68 2.78
N ALA A 65 -20.97 -11.68 2.92
CA ALA A 65 -21.20 -10.57 3.85
C ALA A 65 -22.44 -9.74 3.45
N GLN A 66 -22.60 -9.42 2.16
CA GLN A 66 -23.76 -8.68 1.64
C GLN A 66 -25.07 -9.45 1.86
N ASP A 67 -25.08 -10.75 1.59
CA ASP A 67 -26.26 -11.61 1.78
C ASP A 67 -26.73 -11.64 3.25
N MET A 68 -25.81 -11.42 4.20
CA MET A 68 -26.10 -11.34 5.65
C MET A 68 -26.21 -9.90 6.19
N ASN A 69 -26.27 -8.90 5.29
CA ASN A 69 -26.31 -7.48 5.62
C ASN A 69 -25.16 -7.06 6.57
N ILE A 70 -23.94 -7.48 6.21
CA ILE A 70 -22.68 -7.07 6.82
C ILE A 70 -21.92 -6.20 5.82
N GLY A 71 -21.62 -4.96 6.21
CA GLY A 71 -20.80 -4.05 5.41
C GLY A 71 -19.33 -4.44 5.41
N ILE A 72 -18.65 -4.16 4.29
CA ILE A 72 -17.21 -4.35 4.14
C ILE A 72 -16.53 -2.99 3.97
N TYR A 73 -15.62 -2.67 4.88
CA TYR A 73 -14.70 -1.54 4.74
C TYR A 73 -13.36 -2.01 4.20
N TRP A 74 -12.91 -1.36 3.14
CA TRP A 74 -11.66 -1.67 2.48
C TRP A 74 -10.53 -0.84 3.06
N ASP A 75 -9.41 -1.49 3.36
CA ASP A 75 -8.17 -0.79 3.67
C ASP A 75 -7.59 -0.16 2.39
N THR A 76 -7.39 1.16 2.42
CA THR A 76 -6.87 1.95 1.30
C THR A 76 -5.50 2.53 1.65
N VAL A 77 -4.45 1.86 1.19
CA VAL A 77 -3.06 2.34 1.35
C VAL A 77 -2.70 3.22 0.16
N LEU A 78 -2.79 4.54 0.34
CA LEU A 78 -2.57 5.53 -0.72
C LEU A 78 -1.34 6.42 -0.49
N ASN A 79 -0.74 6.36 0.70
CA ASN A 79 0.37 7.23 1.09
C ASN A 79 1.65 7.01 0.27
N GLN A 80 1.94 5.74 -0.06
CA GLN A 80 3.20 5.36 -0.69
C GLN A 80 2.99 4.20 -1.66
N LYS A 81 3.95 4.02 -2.56
CA LYS A 81 4.05 2.86 -3.45
C LYS A 81 5.41 2.20 -3.24
N ALA A 82 5.44 0.88 -3.35
CA ALA A 82 6.65 0.07 -3.16
C ALA A 82 6.70 -1.02 -4.24
N GLY A 83 7.89 -1.56 -4.50
CA GLY A 83 8.09 -2.59 -5.53
C GLY A 83 8.02 -2.02 -6.95
N ALA A 84 8.75 -0.92 -7.20
CA ALA A 84 8.91 -0.38 -8.55
C ALA A 84 9.55 -1.42 -9.49
N ASP A 85 9.19 -1.35 -10.76
CA ASP A 85 9.68 -2.23 -11.82
C ASP A 85 11.06 -1.78 -12.34
N SER A 86 11.36 -0.48 -12.25
CA SER A 86 12.61 0.12 -12.74
C SER A 86 13.06 1.32 -11.92
N THR A 87 14.33 1.70 -12.12
CA THR A 87 14.89 2.94 -11.56
C THR A 87 14.90 4.04 -12.62
N GLU A 88 14.77 5.28 -12.17
CA GLU A 88 14.92 6.48 -13.00
C GLU A 88 15.90 7.45 -12.35
N GLU A 89 16.61 8.24 -13.17
CA GLU A 89 17.48 9.31 -12.68
C GLU A 89 16.69 10.60 -12.47
N PHE A 90 16.79 11.17 -11.27
CA PHE A 90 16.14 12.44 -10.93
C PHE A 90 16.94 13.21 -9.88
N THR A 91 16.74 14.53 -9.86
CA THR A 91 17.40 15.42 -8.91
C THR A 91 16.63 15.48 -7.60
N VAL A 92 17.35 15.45 -6.49
CA VAL A 92 16.79 15.40 -5.15
C VAL A 92 17.58 16.24 -4.16
N ILE A 93 16.96 16.63 -3.05
CA ILE A 93 17.61 17.30 -1.92
C ILE A 93 17.39 16.50 -0.63
N LYS A 94 18.47 16.24 0.12
CA LYS A 94 18.37 15.61 1.44
C LYS A 94 17.71 16.56 2.41
N VAL A 95 16.70 16.07 3.12
CA VAL A 95 16.04 16.81 4.19
C VAL A 95 16.21 16.11 5.53
N ASP A 96 16.16 16.89 6.60
CA ASP A 96 16.18 16.36 7.96
C ASP A 96 14.91 15.53 8.22
N PRO A 97 15.03 14.24 8.58
CA PRO A 97 13.88 13.43 8.95
C PRO A 97 13.12 13.95 10.18
N GLU A 98 13.70 14.84 10.99
CA GLU A 98 13.11 15.36 12.24
C GLU A 98 12.36 16.70 12.09
N GLY A 99 12.16 17.21 10.86
CA GLY A 99 11.47 18.48 10.55
C GLY A 99 9.99 18.60 10.95
N GLY A 100 9.45 17.67 11.73
CA GLY A 100 8.11 17.71 12.32
C GLY A 100 8.16 17.27 13.77
N SER A 101 7.34 17.88 14.63
CA SER A 101 7.31 17.74 16.11
C SER A 101 6.95 16.36 16.68
N PHE A 102 7.28 15.26 15.99
CA PHE A 102 7.13 13.89 16.47
C PHE A 102 8.44 13.11 16.24
N PRO A 103 9.18 12.75 17.29
CA PRO A 103 10.42 11.99 17.13
C PRO A 103 10.08 10.56 16.73
N SER A 104 10.60 10.10 15.58
CA SER A 104 10.61 8.68 15.24
C SER A 104 12.07 8.22 15.10
N ASN A 105 12.43 7.20 15.88
CA ASN A 105 13.80 6.78 16.15
C ASN A 105 14.43 5.94 15.00
N ARG A 106 14.32 6.39 13.75
CA ARG A 106 14.94 5.75 12.58
C ARG A 106 15.68 6.80 11.77
N GLY A 107 17.01 6.74 11.79
CA GLY A 107 17.91 7.62 11.01
C GLY A 107 17.81 7.41 9.50
N LYS A 108 16.62 7.60 8.93
CA LYS A 108 16.35 7.61 7.50
C LYS A 108 16.69 8.99 6.97
N ILE A 109 17.53 9.06 5.95
CA ILE A 109 17.69 10.29 5.16
C ILE A 109 16.54 10.29 4.16
N SER A 110 15.54 11.14 4.36
CA SER A 110 14.50 11.34 3.36
C SER A 110 14.99 12.34 2.30
N VAL A 111 14.64 12.11 1.03
CA VAL A 111 15.07 12.97 -0.07
C VAL A 111 13.87 13.48 -0.85
N LEU A 112 13.78 14.80 -1.04
CA LEU A 112 12.67 15.47 -1.76
C LEU A 112 12.99 15.64 -3.25
N MET A 113 12.01 15.36 -4.11
CA MET A 113 12.15 15.41 -5.58
C MET A 113 11.72 16.75 -6.20
N ASN A 114 10.87 17.53 -5.53
CA ASN A 114 10.32 18.77 -6.07
C ASN A 114 10.61 19.96 -5.14
N VAL A 115 11.65 20.73 -5.47
CA VAL A 115 12.13 21.89 -4.70
C VAL A 115 11.37 23.15 -5.12
N GLY A 116 10.04 23.06 -5.26
CA GLY A 116 9.22 24.11 -5.87
C GLY A 116 8.98 25.33 -4.97
N ASN A 117 9.04 25.17 -3.65
CA ASN A 117 9.06 26.25 -2.68
C ASN A 117 9.31 25.61 -1.31
N PRO A 118 10.46 25.81 -0.64
CA PRO A 118 10.63 25.33 0.71
C PRO A 118 9.59 26.02 1.59
N THR A 119 8.56 25.29 2.00
CA THR A 119 7.75 25.74 3.14
C THR A 119 8.57 25.51 4.40
N ASP A 120 8.28 26.26 5.47
CA ASP A 120 9.02 26.33 6.75
C ASP A 120 9.27 24.99 7.50
N ARG A 121 9.01 23.84 6.89
CA ARG A 121 9.11 22.51 7.50
C ARG A 121 10.29 21.65 7.02
N ASP A 122 11.07 22.10 6.03
CA ASP A 122 12.17 21.33 5.47
C ASP A 122 13.54 21.98 5.77
N ILE A 123 14.29 21.41 6.71
CA ILE A 123 15.71 21.74 6.86
C ILE A 123 16.47 21.05 5.73
N ILE A 124 16.92 21.83 4.74
CA ILE A 124 17.73 21.36 3.62
C ILE A 124 19.13 20.99 4.13
N LEU A 125 19.50 19.72 4.00
CA LEU A 125 20.78 19.18 4.47
C LEU A 125 21.85 19.06 3.37
N SER A 126 21.47 19.17 2.09
CA SER A 126 22.42 19.03 0.98
C SER A 126 22.13 19.97 -0.18
N GLN A 127 23.16 20.18 -1.01
CA GLN A 127 22.94 20.65 -2.38
C GLN A 127 22.14 19.60 -3.18
N PRO A 128 21.47 20.02 -4.28
CA PRO A 128 20.82 19.09 -5.19
C PRO A 128 21.78 18.00 -5.67
N LEU A 129 21.35 16.74 -5.57
CA LEU A 129 22.08 15.55 -6.00
C LEU A 129 21.24 14.81 -7.05
N THR A 130 21.87 14.26 -8.08
CA THR A 130 21.21 13.29 -8.97
C THR A 130 21.34 11.89 -8.37
N ILE A 131 20.22 11.19 -8.23
CA ILE A 131 20.19 9.78 -7.81
C ILE A 131 19.43 8.94 -8.84
N ALA A 132 19.70 7.64 -8.85
CA ALA A 132 18.85 6.65 -9.49
C ALA A 132 17.94 6.02 -8.42
N GLY A 133 16.63 6.25 -8.51
CA GLY A 133 15.65 5.80 -7.50
C GLY A 133 14.56 4.88 -8.07
N TRP A 134 14.01 4.01 -7.23
CA TRP A 134 12.96 3.03 -7.58
C TRP A 134 11.57 3.68 -7.67
N VAL A 135 11.26 4.24 -8.84
CA VAL A 135 10.05 5.06 -9.07
C VAL A 135 9.26 4.66 -10.32
N GLY A 136 9.85 3.88 -11.23
CA GLY A 136 9.16 3.40 -12.42
C GLY A 136 8.22 2.25 -12.09
N LEU A 137 6.91 2.46 -12.20
CA LEU A 137 5.89 1.41 -12.05
C LEU A 137 5.10 1.26 -13.34
N ASP A 138 5.42 0.20 -14.07
CA ASP A 138 4.86 -0.15 -15.37
C ASP A 138 3.75 -1.19 -15.27
N PHE A 139 3.71 -1.96 -14.18
CA PHE A 139 2.71 -3.01 -13.93
C PHE A 139 2.63 -4.03 -15.07
N LEU A 140 3.78 -4.50 -15.60
CA LEU A 140 3.88 -5.29 -16.83
C LEU A 140 2.89 -6.46 -16.91
N LYS A 141 2.64 -7.16 -15.79
CA LYS A 141 1.71 -8.30 -15.72
C LYS A 141 0.23 -7.91 -15.81
N ARG A 142 -0.14 -6.72 -15.33
CA ARG A 142 -1.50 -6.15 -15.46
C ARG A 142 -1.68 -5.47 -16.82
N ALA A 143 -0.59 -5.04 -17.44
CA ALA A 143 -0.58 -4.18 -18.61
C ALA A 143 -1.50 -2.96 -18.41
N GLU A 144 -2.55 -2.83 -19.22
CA GLU A 144 -3.53 -1.74 -19.14
C GLU A 144 -4.89 -2.21 -18.61
N GLN A 145 -4.99 -3.45 -18.11
CA GLN A 145 -6.24 -3.95 -17.57
C GLN A 145 -6.72 -3.03 -16.43
N TYR A 146 -7.92 -2.49 -16.59
CA TYR A 146 -8.57 -1.49 -15.73
C TYR A 146 -7.99 -0.07 -15.75
N SER A 147 -6.71 0.13 -16.08
CA SER A 147 -6.07 1.46 -16.11
C SER A 147 -4.74 1.42 -16.87
N SER A 148 -4.53 2.37 -17.77
CA SER A 148 -3.26 2.57 -18.48
C SER A 148 -2.22 3.38 -17.69
N MET A 149 -2.60 3.95 -16.53
CA MET A 149 -1.71 4.81 -15.74
C MET A 149 -0.42 4.08 -15.32
N LYS A 150 0.71 4.70 -15.63
CA LYS A 150 2.06 4.34 -15.18
C LYS A 150 2.56 5.40 -14.20
N TYR A 151 3.53 5.07 -13.37
CA TYR A 151 4.17 6.04 -12.47
C TYR A 151 5.64 6.18 -12.84
N ASN A 152 6.12 7.41 -12.68
CA ASN A 152 7.51 7.82 -12.81
C ASN A 152 7.85 8.77 -11.65
N TRP A 153 9.10 9.25 -11.58
CA TRP A 153 9.54 10.12 -10.47
C TRP A 153 8.66 11.37 -10.25
N GLN A 154 8.04 11.92 -11.30
CA GLN A 154 7.20 13.13 -11.21
C GLN A 154 5.90 12.92 -10.41
N HIS A 155 5.52 11.66 -10.16
CA HIS A 155 4.35 11.30 -9.38
C HIS A 155 4.64 11.12 -7.89
N PHE A 156 5.90 11.30 -7.47
CA PHE A 156 6.34 11.14 -6.10
C PHE A 156 6.97 12.43 -5.58
N THR A 157 6.82 12.65 -4.27
CA THR A 157 7.44 13.78 -3.57
C THR A 157 8.78 13.40 -2.97
N SER A 158 8.98 12.12 -2.64
CA SER A 158 10.16 11.63 -1.95
C SER A 158 10.42 10.14 -2.17
N VAL A 159 11.67 9.73 -1.94
CA VAL A 159 12.10 8.33 -1.76
C VAL A 159 12.89 8.22 -0.46
N ASP A 160 12.86 7.01 0.12
CA ASP A 160 13.66 6.61 1.29
C ASP A 160 14.88 5.79 0.86
#